data_AF-A0A9E3X798-F1
#
_entry.id   AF-A0A9E3X798-F1
#
_cell.length_a   1.000
_cell.length_b   1.000
_cell.length_c   1.000
_cell.angle_alpha   90.00
_cell.angle_beta   90.00
_cell.angle_gamma   90.00
#
_symmetry.space_group_name_H-M   'P 1'
#
loop_
_entity.id
_entity.type
_entity.pdbx_description
1 polymer ?
#
loop_
_entity_poly.entity_id
_entity_poly.type
_entity_poly.pdbx_seq_one_letter_code
_entity_poly.pdbx_strand_id
1 'polypeptide(L)'
;PGRDCYSNMQVAMEFENGVVGHLTGSYDTNPRHNLERCEVMGTEGRFVLDNCYETLTLYPRRSDELTVVRNSIMGGLSGFNATFTNRINTWIEEVTSGVPRDEIDASGKDGLAVQEVIEAAIRSFHTGRAEEVPIA
;
A
#
# COMPACT_ATOMS: atom_id res chain seq x y z
N PRO A 1 17.00 19.02 -8.94
CA PRO A 1 18.33 19.68 -8.87
C PRO A 1 18.43 20.56 -7.62
N GLY A 2 19.43 20.34 -6.76
CA GLY A 2 19.59 21.07 -5.49
C GLY A 2 18.84 20.47 -4.30
N ARG A 3 18.56 19.15 -4.31
CA ARG A 3 18.06 18.43 -3.12
C ARG A 3 19.18 17.64 -2.49
N ASP A 4 19.19 17.59 -1.16
CA ASP A 4 20.11 16.78 -0.35
C ASP A 4 19.62 15.33 -0.18
N CYS A 5 18.49 14.97 -0.78
CA CYS A 5 17.87 13.65 -0.67
C CYS A 5 17.47 13.05 -2.03
N TYR A 6 17.31 11.73 -2.06
CA TYR A 6 16.76 10.99 -3.19
C TYR A 6 15.26 11.27 -3.35
N SER A 7 14.82 11.51 -4.59
CA SER A 7 13.41 11.78 -4.91
C SER A 7 12.70 10.62 -5.61
N ASN A 8 13.44 9.58 -6.01
CA ASN A 8 12.94 8.46 -6.81
C ASN A 8 13.40 7.14 -6.17
N MET A 9 12.54 6.13 -6.19
CA MET A 9 12.85 4.79 -5.69
C MET A 9 12.25 3.71 -6.61
N GLN A 10 12.98 2.61 -6.73
CA GLN A 10 12.52 1.36 -7.31
C GLN A 10 13.04 0.24 -6.39
N VAL A 11 12.14 -0.50 -5.76
CA VAL A 11 12.48 -1.60 -4.85
C VAL A 11 11.84 -2.86 -5.39
N ALA A 12 12.64 -3.89 -5.67
CA ALA A 12 12.14 -5.22 -5.98
C ALA A 12 12.04 -6.03 -4.68
N MET A 13 10.98 -6.81 -4.52
CA MET A 13 10.68 -7.53 -3.27
C MET A 13 10.20 -8.94 -3.58
N GLU A 14 10.59 -9.87 -2.72
CA GLU A 14 10.01 -11.21 -2.62
C GLU A 14 9.33 -11.30 -1.24
N PHE A 15 8.07 -11.70 -1.23
CA PHE A 15 7.27 -11.85 -0.02
C PHE A 15 7.43 -13.28 0.53
N GLU A 16 7.18 -13.49 1.82
CA GLU A 16 7.28 -14.79 2.49
C GLU A 16 6.49 -15.91 1.77
N ASN A 17 5.35 -15.57 1.17
CA ASN A 17 4.51 -16.50 0.44
C ASN A 17 4.97 -16.78 -1.02
N GLY A 18 6.17 -16.31 -1.40
CA GLY A 18 6.76 -16.46 -2.73
C GLY A 18 6.20 -15.52 -3.80
N VAL A 19 5.31 -14.59 -3.44
CA VAL A 19 4.92 -13.51 -4.36
C VAL A 19 6.11 -12.62 -4.61
N VAL A 20 6.27 -12.16 -5.84
CA VAL A 20 7.29 -11.18 -6.22
C VAL A 20 6.63 -9.90 -6.69
N GLY A 21 7.21 -8.76 -6.34
CA GLY A 21 6.64 -7.47 -6.65
C GLY A 21 7.67 -6.35 -6.65
N HIS A 22 7.18 -5.14 -6.82
CA HIS A 22 8.03 -3.96 -6.72
C HIS A 22 7.25 -2.76 -6.18
N LEU A 23 7.99 -1.82 -5.59
CA LEU A 23 7.54 -0.49 -5.24
C LEU A 23 8.27 0.52 -6.09
N THR A 24 7.52 1.40 -6.74
CA THR A 24 8.05 2.52 -7.51
C THR A 24 7.45 3.81 -6.98
N GLY A 25 8.31 4.76 -6.65
CA GLY A 25 7.89 6.05 -6.11
C GLY A 25 8.74 7.18 -6.68
N SER A 26 8.10 8.34 -6.89
CA SER A 26 8.81 9.54 -7.33
C SER A 26 8.12 10.81 -6.85
N TYR A 27 8.85 11.60 -6.07
CA TYR A 27 8.50 12.97 -5.69
C TYR A 27 8.78 14.00 -6.80
N ASP A 28 9.34 13.57 -7.93
CA ASP A 28 9.46 14.41 -9.12
C ASP A 28 8.17 14.41 -9.95
N THR A 29 7.22 13.52 -9.63
CA THR A 29 5.90 13.48 -10.25
C THR A 29 4.96 14.51 -9.65
N ASN A 30 3.87 14.82 -10.38
CA ASN A 30 2.79 15.62 -9.84
C ASN A 30 1.81 14.70 -9.09
N PRO A 31 1.65 14.86 -7.75
CA PRO A 31 0.78 14.00 -6.95
C PRO A 31 -0.71 14.14 -7.31
N ARG A 32 -1.08 15.14 -8.14
CA ARG A 32 -2.44 15.27 -8.70
C ARG A 32 -2.78 14.20 -9.74
N HIS A 33 -1.78 13.52 -10.32
CA HIS A 33 -2.02 12.54 -11.38
C HIS A 33 -2.24 11.13 -10.83
N ASN A 34 -1.52 10.77 -9.77
CA ASN A 34 -1.72 9.53 -9.04
C ASN A 34 -1.11 9.65 -7.64
N LEU A 35 -1.85 9.27 -6.60
CA LEU A 35 -1.29 9.19 -5.24
C LEU A 35 -0.60 7.84 -5.04
N GLU A 36 -1.36 6.75 -5.11
CA GLU A 36 -0.84 5.39 -5.12
C GLU A 36 -1.69 4.51 -6.04
N ARG A 37 -1.00 3.63 -6.77
CA ARG A 37 -1.63 2.54 -7.52
C ARG A 37 -1.12 1.22 -6.97
N CYS A 38 -2.03 0.32 -6.66
CA CYS A 38 -1.72 -1.05 -6.28
C CYS A 38 -2.26 -2.00 -7.36
N GLU A 39 -1.41 -2.91 -7.82
CA GLU A 39 -1.80 -3.93 -8.79
C GLU A 39 -1.35 -5.29 -8.28
N VAL A 40 -2.28 -6.24 -8.28
CA VAL A 40 -2.01 -7.61 -7.83
C VAL A 40 -2.49 -8.57 -8.90
N MET A 41 -1.58 -9.44 -9.32
CA MET A 41 -1.87 -10.53 -10.25
C MET A 41 -1.83 -11.86 -9.51
N GLY A 42 -2.95 -12.58 -9.56
CA GLY A 42 -3.08 -13.93 -9.02
C GLY A 42 -3.37 -14.96 -10.12
N THR A 43 -3.50 -16.21 -9.71
CA THR A 43 -3.75 -17.34 -10.63
C THR A 43 -5.13 -17.33 -11.27
N GLU A 44 -6.08 -16.60 -10.69
CA GLU A 44 -7.50 -16.59 -11.08
C GLU A 44 -7.99 -15.21 -11.56
N GLY A 45 -7.09 -14.22 -11.58
CA GLY A 45 -7.39 -12.88 -12.07
C GLY A 45 -6.36 -11.87 -11.60
N ARG A 46 -6.61 -10.61 -11.95
CA ARG A 46 -5.81 -9.45 -11.55
C ARG A 46 -6.74 -8.37 -11.06
N PHE A 47 -6.31 -7.55 -10.11
CA PHE A 47 -6.98 -6.28 -9.84
C PHE A 47 -6.01 -5.11 -9.87
N VAL A 48 -6.55 -3.93 -10.17
CA VAL A 48 -5.85 -2.65 -10.08
C VAL A 48 -6.69 -1.73 -9.21
N LEU A 49 -6.09 -1.19 -8.16
CA LEU A 49 -6.64 -0.13 -7.32
C LEU A 49 -5.92 1.17 -7.64
N ASP A 50 -6.65 2.12 -8.19
CA ASP A 50 -6.15 3.44 -8.59
C ASP A 50 -6.47 4.50 -7.51
N ASN A 51 -5.50 5.38 -7.27
CA ASN A 51 -5.58 6.52 -6.35
C ASN A 51 -6.02 6.16 -4.93
N CYS A 52 -5.50 5.04 -4.39
CA CYS A 52 -5.79 4.47 -3.07
C CYS A 52 -7.26 4.06 -2.81
N TYR A 53 -8.23 4.82 -3.30
CA TYR A 53 -9.64 4.67 -2.97
C TYR A 53 -10.59 4.96 -4.13
N GLU A 54 -10.11 5.45 -5.28
CA GLU A 54 -11.00 6.00 -6.31
C GLU A 54 -11.65 4.91 -7.16
N THR A 55 -10.88 3.94 -7.64
CA THR A 55 -11.40 2.91 -8.55
C THR A 55 -10.67 1.58 -8.36
N LEU A 56 -11.43 0.52 -8.15
CA LEU A 56 -10.98 -0.86 -8.18
C LEU A 56 -11.48 -1.52 -9.47
N THR A 57 -10.55 -1.97 -10.31
CA THR A 57 -10.88 -2.73 -11.52
C THR A 57 -10.43 -4.18 -11.36
N LEU A 58 -11.37 -5.11 -11.47
CA LEU A 58 -11.14 -6.55 -11.47
C LEU A 58 -11.11 -7.09 -12.90
N TYR A 59 -10.09 -7.89 -13.20
CA TYR A 59 -9.85 -8.61 -14.44
C TYR A 59 -9.91 -10.11 -14.15
N PRO A 60 -11.08 -10.77 -14.28
CA PRO A 60 -11.21 -12.20 -14.05
C PRO A 60 -10.47 -13.00 -15.12
N ARG A 61 -9.82 -14.11 -14.75
CA ARG A 61 -9.05 -14.92 -15.71
C ARG A 61 -9.86 -15.54 -16.85
N ARG A 62 -11.12 -15.87 -16.59
CA ARG A 62 -12.00 -16.62 -17.51
C ARG A 62 -13.20 -15.80 -17.98
N SER A 63 -13.08 -14.49 -17.99
CA SER A 63 -14.10 -13.57 -18.50
C SER A 63 -13.43 -12.45 -19.28
N ASP A 64 -14.03 -12.06 -20.39
CA ASP A 64 -13.66 -10.84 -21.10
C ASP A 64 -14.31 -9.60 -20.45
N GLU A 65 -15.25 -9.80 -19.52
CA GLU A 65 -15.89 -8.73 -18.77
C GLU A 65 -15.04 -8.28 -17.59
N LEU A 66 -14.99 -6.96 -17.39
CA LEU A 66 -14.35 -6.33 -16.24
C LEU A 66 -15.39 -5.88 -15.23
N THR A 67 -15.07 -6.01 -13.93
CA THR A 67 -15.87 -5.37 -12.88
C THR A 67 -15.15 -4.11 -12.41
N VAL A 68 -15.81 -2.96 -12.50
CA VAL A 68 -15.26 -1.67 -12.06
C VAL A 68 -16.08 -1.15 -10.89
N VAL A 69 -15.46 -1.06 -9.72
CA VAL A 69 -16.04 -0.46 -8.52
C VAL A 69 -15.42 0.91 -8.34
N ARG A 70 -16.25 1.96 -8.33
CA ARG A 70 -15.80 3.35 -8.20
C ARG A 70 -16.27 3.93 -6.88
N ASN A 71 -15.44 4.79 -6.30
CA ASN A 71 -15.83 5.61 -5.18
C ASN A 71 -17.05 6.47 -5.57
N SER A 72 -18.18 6.21 -4.91
CA SER A 72 -19.45 6.86 -5.22
C SER A 72 -19.42 8.33 -4.79
N ILE A 73 -19.89 9.23 -5.66
CA ILE A 73 -20.17 10.62 -5.24
C ILE A 73 -21.29 10.70 -4.19
N MET A 74 -22.14 9.66 -4.12
CA MET A 74 -23.20 9.51 -3.13
C MET A 74 -22.74 8.52 -2.06
N GLY A 75 -22.10 9.04 -0.99
CA GLY A 75 -21.73 8.26 0.19
C GLY A 75 -20.33 7.61 0.17
N GLY A 76 -19.54 7.81 -0.88
CA GLY A 76 -18.14 7.43 -0.91
C GLY A 76 -17.24 8.39 -0.14
N LEU A 77 -15.92 8.16 -0.22
CA LEU A 77 -14.91 9.01 0.40
C LEU A 77 -14.88 10.37 -0.28
N SER A 78 -14.94 11.45 0.51
CA SER A 78 -14.88 12.82 0.03
C SER A 78 -13.50 13.22 -0.51
N GLY A 79 -12.48 12.45 -0.18
CA GLY A 79 -11.11 12.62 -0.66
C GLY A 79 -10.13 11.83 0.20
N PHE A 80 -8.84 11.93 -0.11
CA PHE A 80 -7.77 11.26 0.64
C PHE A 80 -7.83 11.56 2.15
N ASN A 81 -8.13 12.81 2.54
CA ASN A 81 -8.21 13.18 3.95
C ASN A 81 -9.27 12.41 4.76
N ALA A 82 -10.32 11.89 4.10
CA ALA A 82 -11.33 11.07 4.76
C ALA A 82 -10.76 9.74 5.28
N THR A 83 -9.66 9.24 4.71
CA THR A 83 -9.00 8.01 5.16
C THR A 83 -8.46 8.14 6.59
N PHE A 84 -7.90 9.31 6.95
CA PHE A 84 -7.43 9.56 8.32
C PHE A 84 -8.58 9.57 9.32
N THR A 85 -9.69 10.24 8.99
CA THR A 85 -10.89 10.26 9.83
C THR A 85 -11.43 8.86 10.03
N ASN A 86 -11.53 8.06 8.96
CA ASN A 86 -11.98 6.68 9.04
C ASN A 86 -11.06 5.84 9.94
N ARG A 87 -9.74 5.94 9.75
CA ARG A 87 -8.78 5.18 10.58
C ARG A 87 -8.88 5.54 12.07
N ILE A 88 -8.99 6.83 12.38
CA ILE A 88 -9.14 7.30 13.77
C ILE A 88 -10.47 6.82 14.37
N ASN A 89 -11.56 6.87 13.61
CA ASN A 89 -12.85 6.37 14.07
C ASN A 89 -12.82 4.86 14.31
N THR A 90 -12.23 4.07 13.41
CA THR A 90 -12.03 2.62 13.61
C THR A 90 -11.25 2.36 14.89
N TRP A 91 -10.15 3.09 15.14
CA TRP A 91 -9.40 2.95 16.38
C TRP A 91 -10.25 3.27 17.63
N ILE A 92 -11.08 4.32 17.59
CA ILE A 92 -11.99 4.66 18.70
C ILE A 92 -13.03 3.54 18.90
N GLU A 93 -13.59 3.00 17.82
CA GLU A 93 -14.54 1.89 17.85
C GLU A 93 -13.91 0.65 18.49
N GLU A 94 -12.72 0.23 18.04
CA GLU A 94 -11.99 -0.91 18.59
C GLU A 94 -11.72 -0.74 20.10
N VAL A 95 -11.25 0.44 20.50
CA VAL A 95 -10.97 0.75 21.91
C VAL A 95 -12.24 0.72 22.75
N THR A 96 -13.33 1.33 22.27
CA THR A 96 -14.59 1.43 23.02
C THR A 96 -15.35 0.11 23.07
N SER A 97 -15.20 -0.74 22.06
CA SER A 97 -15.70 -2.12 22.02
C SER A 97 -14.86 -3.10 22.85
N GLY A 98 -13.72 -2.67 23.38
CA GLY A 98 -12.86 -3.51 24.22
C GLY A 98 -12.11 -4.58 23.44
N VAL A 99 -11.78 -4.33 22.17
CA VAL A 99 -10.95 -5.21 21.35
C VAL A 99 -9.59 -5.43 22.06
N PRO A 100 -9.11 -6.68 22.17
CA PRO A 100 -7.79 -6.98 22.71
C PRO A 100 -6.70 -6.14 22.04
N ARG A 101 -5.72 -5.64 22.79
CA ARG A 101 -4.73 -4.68 22.28
C ARG A 101 -3.90 -5.22 21.11
N ASP A 102 -3.68 -6.52 21.10
CA ASP A 102 -2.97 -7.28 20.07
C ASP A 102 -3.83 -7.59 18.83
N GLU A 103 -5.13 -7.32 18.90
CA GLU A 103 -6.09 -7.44 17.79
C GLU A 103 -6.53 -6.07 17.25
N ILE A 104 -6.08 -4.96 17.83
CA ILE A 104 -6.32 -3.61 17.30
C ILE A 104 -5.51 -3.43 16.01
N ASP A 105 -6.17 -2.99 14.94
CA ASP A 105 -5.56 -2.76 13.64
C ASP A 105 -4.41 -1.73 13.69
N ALA A 106 -3.46 -1.86 12.75
CA ALA A 106 -2.29 -0.99 12.59
C ALA A 106 -1.51 -0.79 13.90
N SER A 107 -1.11 -1.92 14.47
CA SER A 107 -0.37 -2.02 15.72
C SER A 107 1.06 -1.49 15.59
N GLY A 108 1.74 -1.34 16.72
CA GLY A 108 3.18 -1.05 16.73
C GLY A 108 4.03 -2.13 16.07
N LYS A 109 3.56 -3.40 16.07
CA LYS A 109 4.22 -4.51 15.38
C LYS A 109 4.17 -4.31 13.85
N ASP A 110 3.01 -3.90 13.34
CA ASP A 110 2.84 -3.58 11.91
C ASP A 110 3.71 -2.39 11.51
N GLY A 111 3.77 -1.37 12.37
CA GLY A 111 4.67 -0.23 12.20
C GLY A 111 6.14 -0.62 12.13
N LEU A 112 6.59 -1.53 13.02
CA LEU A 112 7.95 -2.05 13.02
C LEU A 112 8.27 -2.82 11.73
N ALA A 113 7.37 -3.70 11.28
CA ALA A 113 7.57 -4.48 10.06
C ALA A 113 7.79 -3.57 8.83
N VAL A 114 7.03 -2.47 8.72
CA VAL A 114 7.23 -1.47 7.65
C VAL A 114 8.60 -0.78 7.76
N GLN A 115 9.04 -0.42 8.97
CA GLN A 115 10.35 0.21 9.18
C GLN A 115 11.49 -0.74 8.79
N GLU A 116 11.37 -2.03 9.08
CA GLU A 116 12.38 -3.03 8.71
C GLU A 116 12.55 -3.16 7.19
N VAL A 117 11.44 -3.08 6.43
CA VAL A 117 11.48 -3.03 4.96
C VAL A 117 12.18 -1.78 4.45
N ILE A 118 11.90 -0.61 5.05
CA ILE A 118 12.54 0.66 4.67
C ILE A 118 14.05 0.61 4.90
N GLU A 119 14.47 0.16 6.09
CA GLU A 119 15.87 0.03 6.44
C GLU A 119 16.60 -0.99 5.54
N ALA A 120 15.95 -2.09 5.17
CA ALA A 120 16.49 -3.06 4.22
C ALA A 120 16.65 -2.45 2.82
N ALA A 121 15.68 -1.68 2.33
CA ALA A 121 15.80 -0.99 1.05
C ALA A 121 16.96 0.01 1.03
N ILE A 122 17.18 0.75 2.13
CA ILE A 122 18.32 1.67 2.29
C ILE A 122 19.65 0.91 2.25
N ARG A 123 19.77 -0.19 3.01
CA ARG A 123 20.98 -1.03 2.97
C ARG A 123 21.23 -1.59 1.58
N SER A 124 20.18 -2.11 0.92
CA SER A 124 20.25 -2.66 -0.43
C SER A 124 20.77 -1.64 -1.44
N PHE A 125 20.30 -0.40 -1.34
CA PHE A 125 20.79 0.71 -2.18
C PHE A 125 22.28 0.99 -1.98
N HIS A 126 22.77 0.95 -0.73
CA HIS A 126 24.19 1.18 -0.43
C HIS A 126 25.10 0.01 -0.83
N THR A 127 24.63 -1.23 -0.69
CA THR A 127 25.44 -2.43 -0.93
C THR A 127 25.33 -2.95 -2.36
N GLY A 128 24.27 -2.58 -3.08
CA GLY A 128 23.92 -3.11 -4.40
C GLY A 128 23.48 -4.58 -4.35
N ARG A 129 23.01 -5.07 -3.20
CA ARG A 129 22.61 -6.47 -2.97
C ARG A 129 21.19 -6.56 -2.45
N ALA A 130 20.57 -7.73 -2.61
CA ALA A 130 19.32 -8.03 -1.92
C ALA A 130 19.57 -8.12 -0.41
N GLU A 131 18.60 -7.65 0.38
CA GLU A 131 18.64 -7.65 1.84
C GLU A 131 17.47 -8.46 2.37
N GLU A 132 17.74 -9.31 3.36
CA GLU A 132 16.69 -10.03 4.08
C GLU A 132 15.97 -9.08 5.05
N VAL A 133 14.66 -9.23 5.16
CA VAL A 133 13.82 -8.52 6.13
C VAL A 133 13.39 -9.52 7.22
N PRO A 134 13.45 -9.17 8.51
CA PRO A 134 12.94 -10.04 9.57
C PRO A 134 11.48 -10.44 9.33
N ILE A 135 11.17 -11.72 9.51
CA ILE A 135 9.79 -12.22 9.47
C ILE A 135 9.20 -12.04 10.89
N ALA A 136 8.09 -11.32 10.97
CA ALA A 136 7.44 -10.90 12.22
C ALA A 136 6.46 -11.93 12.78
#